data_AF-A0A520HUV9-F1
#
_entry.id   AF-A0A520HUV9-F1
#
_cell.length_a   1.000
_cell.length_b   1.000
_cell.length_c   1.000
_cell.angle_alpha   90.00
_cell.angle_beta   90.00
_cell.angle_gamma   90.00
#
_symmetry.space_group_name_H-M   'P 1'
#
loop_
_entity.id
_entity.type
_entity.pdbx_description
1 polymer ?
#
loop_
_entity_poly.entity_id
_entity_poly.type
_entity_poly.pdbx_seq_one_letter_code
_entity_poly.pdbx_strand_id
1 'polypeptide(L)'
;MAGIGFQLAKTAREGGVGGIVGAAAFGAVISAGPWLITAVAMAMLNHWSGAHLGADGARTVQTILVYAFSLSALAAAPIGILATRMVADCIFARDAGGVTGIMLVALAIGGAIALAIGAVVFGTLGGLPSGEAALATLILAWLTQVWIAAPLLTA
;
A
#
# COMPACT_ATOMS: atom_id res chain seq x y z
N MET A 1 -12.90 7.75 0.04
CA MET A 1 -12.45 9.10 -0.41
C MET A 1 -13.36 9.74 -1.48
N ALA A 2 -14.68 9.81 -1.27
CA ALA A 2 -15.56 10.48 -2.26
C ALA A 2 -15.45 12.03 -2.22
N GLY A 3 -15.26 12.64 -1.04
CA GLY A 3 -15.39 14.10 -0.89
C GLY A 3 -14.25 14.95 -1.49
N ILE A 4 -13.01 14.45 -1.49
CA ILE A 4 -11.84 15.24 -1.92
C ILE A 4 -11.86 15.45 -3.44
N GLY A 5 -12.21 14.41 -4.21
CA GLY A 5 -12.32 14.51 -5.67
C GLY A 5 -13.43 15.47 -6.10
N PHE A 6 -14.59 15.45 -5.42
CA PHE A 6 -15.67 16.40 -5.68
C PHE A 6 -15.28 17.85 -5.36
N GLN A 7 -14.52 18.09 -4.29
CA GLN A 7 -14.01 19.44 -3.98
C GLN A 7 -12.98 19.92 -5.00
N LEU A 8 -12.02 19.08 -5.39
CA LEU A 8 -11.05 19.41 -6.44
C LEU A 8 -11.74 19.69 -7.78
N ALA A 9 -12.75 18.90 -8.14
CA ALA A 9 -13.56 19.11 -9.35
C ALA A 9 -14.36 20.43 -9.30
N LYS A 10 -14.90 20.78 -8.12
CA LYS A 10 -15.57 22.06 -7.88
C LYS A 10 -14.58 23.23 -8.03
N THR A 11 -13.41 23.17 -7.40
CA THR A 11 -12.36 24.20 -7.50
C THR A 11 -11.89 24.39 -8.94
N ALA A 12 -11.72 23.30 -9.71
CA ALA A 12 -11.37 23.37 -11.12
C ALA A 12 -12.45 24.02 -11.98
N ARG A 13 -13.74 23.75 -11.69
CA ARG A 13 -14.88 24.33 -12.42
C ARG A 13 -15.10 25.81 -12.10
N GLU A 14 -14.98 26.20 -10.83
CA GLU A 14 -15.32 27.55 -10.36
C GLU A 14 -14.15 28.55 -10.49
N GLY A 15 -12.91 28.09 -10.54
CA GLY A 15 -11.72 28.95 -10.52
C GLY A 15 -11.08 29.27 -11.88
N GLY A 16 -11.68 28.88 -13.02
CA GLY A 16 -11.08 29.07 -14.34
C GLY A 16 -9.70 28.41 -14.50
N VAL A 17 -8.79 29.01 -15.28
CA VAL A 17 -7.43 28.45 -15.51
C VAL A 17 -6.64 28.33 -14.19
N GLY A 18 -6.73 29.33 -13.30
CA GLY A 18 -6.10 29.29 -11.98
C GLY A 18 -6.67 28.20 -11.08
N GLY A 19 -7.98 27.96 -11.15
CA GLY A 19 -8.66 26.86 -10.46
C GLY A 19 -8.22 25.48 -10.92
N ILE A 20 -8.02 25.29 -12.23
CA ILE A 20 -7.49 24.03 -12.80
C ILE A 20 -6.06 23.77 -12.31
N VAL A 21 -5.18 24.77 -12.36
CA VAL A 21 -3.80 24.63 -11.87
C VAL A 21 -3.78 24.36 -10.37
N GLY A 22 -4.59 25.06 -9.58
CA GLY A 22 -4.73 24.82 -8.14
C GLY A 22 -5.23 23.41 -7.83
N ALA A 23 -6.30 22.96 -8.50
CA ALA A 23 -6.83 21.61 -8.33
C ALA A 23 -5.81 20.52 -8.73
N ALA A 24 -5.05 20.75 -9.79
CA ALA A 24 -3.98 19.84 -10.21
C ALA A 24 -2.83 19.79 -9.19
N ALA A 25 -2.39 20.94 -8.66
CA ALA A 25 -1.35 21.01 -7.65
C ALA A 25 -1.77 20.34 -6.32
N PHE A 26 -2.97 20.64 -5.82
CA PHE A 26 -3.51 19.99 -4.62
C PHE A 26 -3.72 18.48 -4.84
N GLY A 27 -4.25 18.07 -5.99
CA GLY A 27 -4.38 16.66 -6.36
C GLY A 27 -3.02 15.95 -6.38
N ALA A 28 -2.00 16.57 -6.97
CA ALA A 28 -0.65 16.04 -6.99
C ALA A 28 -0.06 15.89 -5.58
N VAL A 29 -0.20 16.89 -4.70
CA VAL A 29 0.31 16.81 -3.32
C VAL A 29 -0.41 15.74 -2.51
N ILE A 30 -1.75 15.66 -2.60
CA ILE A 30 -2.54 14.65 -1.87
C ILE A 30 -2.21 13.24 -2.38
N SER A 31 -2.02 13.08 -3.68
CA SER A 31 -1.66 11.79 -4.28
C SER A 31 -0.21 11.40 -4.03
N ALA A 32 0.74 12.35 -4.07
CA ALA A 32 2.17 12.08 -3.94
C ALA A 32 2.66 12.05 -2.48
N GLY A 33 1.95 12.67 -1.55
CA GLY A 33 2.36 12.79 -0.15
C GLY A 33 2.72 11.45 0.51
N PRO A 34 1.83 10.44 0.50
CA PRO A 34 2.15 9.11 1.04
C PRO A 34 3.35 8.44 0.37
N TRP A 35 3.51 8.63 -0.93
CA TRP A 35 4.63 8.09 -1.72
C TRP A 35 5.95 8.77 -1.40
N LEU A 36 5.96 10.09 -1.19
CA LEU A 36 7.15 10.83 -0.78
C LEU A 36 7.65 10.39 0.59
N ILE A 37 6.73 10.18 1.55
CA ILE A 37 7.09 9.66 2.88
C ILE A 37 7.75 8.28 2.74
N THR A 38 7.18 7.41 1.91
CA THR A 38 7.74 6.07 1.64
C THR A 38 9.12 6.17 1.00
N ALA A 39 9.30 7.04 0.00
CA ALA A 39 10.58 7.25 -0.66
C ALA A 39 11.66 7.76 0.31
N VAL A 40 11.31 8.73 1.18
CA VAL A 40 12.22 9.24 2.21
C VAL A 40 12.56 8.15 3.22
N ALA A 41 11.58 7.40 3.70
CA ALA A 41 11.81 6.29 4.63
C ALA A 41 12.73 5.21 4.03
N MET A 42 12.52 4.84 2.75
CA MET A 42 13.39 3.91 2.04
C MET A 42 14.81 4.46 1.85
N ALA A 43 14.96 5.76 1.55
CA ALA A 43 16.27 6.39 1.42
C ALA A 43 17.04 6.38 2.76
N MET A 44 16.37 6.71 3.86
CA MET A 44 16.95 6.65 5.21
C MET A 44 17.32 5.22 5.60
N LEU A 45 16.46 4.25 5.32
CA LEU A 45 16.72 2.83 5.60
C LEU A 45 17.89 2.29 4.77
N ASN A 46 18.01 2.69 3.51
CA ASN A 46 19.13 2.33 2.66
C ASN A 46 20.45 2.90 3.19
N HIS A 47 20.46 4.17 3.61
CA HIS A 47 21.63 4.79 4.23
C HIS A 47 22.03 4.09 5.52
N TRP A 48 21.07 3.81 6.40
CA TRP A 48 21.30 3.08 7.65
C TRP A 48 21.85 1.66 7.39
N SER A 49 21.29 0.96 6.41
CA SER A 49 21.71 -0.40 6.02
C SER A 49 23.15 -0.41 5.51
N GLY A 50 23.53 0.56 4.68
CA GLY A 50 24.91 0.72 4.20
C GLY A 50 25.91 0.93 5.33
N ALA A 51 25.52 1.68 6.37
CA ALA A 51 26.39 1.96 7.52
C ALA A 51 26.58 0.77 8.47
N HIS A 52 25.60 -0.15 8.57
CA HIS A 52 25.60 -1.21 9.59
C HIS A 52 25.77 -2.63 9.05
N LEU A 53 25.40 -2.89 7.79
CA LEU A 53 25.38 -4.25 7.20
C LEU A 53 26.46 -4.46 6.13
N GLY A 54 27.23 -3.41 5.80
CA GLY A 54 28.14 -3.42 4.66
C GLY A 54 27.40 -3.37 3.31
N ALA A 55 28.17 -3.31 2.21
CA ALA A 55 27.62 -3.09 0.88
C ALA A 55 26.69 -4.23 0.40
N ASP A 56 27.08 -5.49 0.63
CA ASP A 56 26.31 -6.66 0.19
C ASP A 56 25.01 -6.80 0.98
N GLY A 57 25.06 -6.65 2.31
CA GLY A 57 23.88 -6.69 3.17
C GLY A 57 22.88 -5.56 2.85
N ALA A 58 23.38 -4.35 2.60
CA ALA A 58 22.54 -3.23 2.17
C ALA A 58 21.84 -3.51 0.83
N ARG A 59 22.56 -4.13 -0.13
CA ARG A 59 22.00 -4.52 -1.42
C ARG A 59 20.93 -5.60 -1.30
N THR A 60 21.11 -6.56 -0.41
CA THR A 60 20.11 -7.59 -0.10
C THR A 60 18.85 -6.97 0.47
N VAL A 61 18.98 -6.10 1.49
CA VAL A 61 17.84 -5.38 2.09
C VAL A 61 17.10 -4.54 1.06
N GLN A 62 17.83 -3.75 0.25
CA GLN A 62 17.22 -2.95 -0.81
C GLN A 62 16.43 -3.82 -1.79
N THR A 63 17.01 -4.95 -2.21
CA THR A 63 16.37 -5.89 -3.14
C THR A 63 15.10 -6.47 -2.53
N ILE A 64 15.15 -6.95 -1.29
CA ILE A 64 14.00 -7.48 -0.55
C ILE A 64 12.89 -6.43 -0.49
N LEU A 65 13.22 -5.19 -0.11
CA LEU A 65 12.24 -4.11 0.04
C LEU A 65 11.58 -3.75 -1.28
N VAL A 66 12.34 -3.68 -2.38
CA VAL A 66 11.79 -3.39 -3.72
C VAL A 66 10.79 -4.48 -4.12
N TYR A 67 11.18 -5.76 -4.02
CA TYR A 67 10.28 -6.85 -4.39
C TYR A 67 9.08 -6.97 -3.46
N ALA A 68 9.28 -6.88 -2.14
CA ALA A 68 8.20 -6.95 -1.16
C ALA A 68 7.19 -5.83 -1.38
N PHE A 69 7.66 -4.61 -1.63
CA PHE A 69 6.82 -3.46 -1.90
C PHE A 69 6.01 -3.65 -3.18
N SER A 70 6.66 -3.97 -4.31
CA SER A 70 5.99 -4.16 -5.60
C SER A 70 4.97 -5.30 -5.56
N LEU A 71 5.34 -6.45 -5.00
CA LEU A 71 4.46 -7.62 -4.91
C LEU A 71 3.31 -7.37 -3.93
N SER A 72 3.55 -6.64 -2.83
CA SER A 72 2.50 -6.34 -1.86
C SER A 72 1.35 -5.53 -2.46
N ALA A 73 1.67 -4.54 -3.30
CA ALA A 73 0.69 -3.72 -3.99
C ALA A 73 -0.09 -4.56 -5.03
N LEU A 74 0.61 -5.41 -5.77
CA LEU A 74 -0.02 -6.32 -6.74
C LEU A 74 -0.97 -7.31 -6.06
N ALA A 75 -0.57 -7.90 -4.92
CA ALA A 75 -1.39 -8.81 -4.14
C ALA A 75 -2.61 -8.11 -3.53
N ALA A 76 -2.45 -6.88 -3.05
CA ALA A 76 -3.52 -6.11 -2.44
C ALA A 76 -4.55 -5.60 -3.46
N ALA A 77 -4.13 -5.24 -4.66
CA ALA A 77 -4.96 -4.54 -5.65
C ALA A 77 -6.34 -5.18 -5.93
N PRO A 78 -6.44 -6.47 -6.33
CA PRO A 78 -7.75 -7.06 -6.64
C PRO A 78 -8.65 -7.13 -5.39
N ILE A 79 -8.07 -7.36 -4.21
CA ILE A 79 -8.79 -7.48 -2.95
C ILE A 79 -9.31 -6.13 -2.49
N GLY A 80 -8.46 -5.11 -2.55
CA GLY A 80 -8.82 -3.74 -2.16
C GLY A 80 -9.93 -3.17 -3.03
N ILE A 81 -9.90 -3.41 -4.34
CA ILE A 81 -10.97 -2.95 -5.27
C ILE A 81 -12.31 -3.60 -4.91
N LEU A 82 -12.35 -4.92 -4.69
CA LEU A 82 -13.58 -5.61 -4.33
C LEU A 82 -14.08 -5.21 -2.93
N ALA A 83 -13.18 -5.18 -1.94
CA ALA A 83 -13.54 -4.83 -0.57
C ALA A 83 -14.08 -3.40 -0.47
N THR A 84 -13.43 -2.42 -1.10
CA THR A 84 -13.90 -1.03 -1.11
C THR A 84 -15.25 -0.89 -1.80
N ARG A 85 -15.50 -1.67 -2.87
CA ARG A 85 -16.81 -1.72 -3.51
C ARG A 85 -17.89 -2.25 -2.58
N MET A 86 -17.65 -3.40 -1.95
CA MET A 86 -18.60 -4.00 -1.02
C MET A 86 -18.87 -3.09 0.19
N VAL A 87 -17.84 -2.43 0.73
CA VAL A 87 -18.00 -1.46 1.82
C VAL A 87 -18.84 -0.27 1.38
N ALA A 88 -18.66 0.24 0.17
CA ALA A 88 -19.51 1.32 -0.36
C ALA A 88 -20.98 0.90 -0.44
N ASP A 89 -21.25 -0.35 -0.85
CA ASP A 89 -22.62 -0.90 -0.90
C ASP A 89 -23.22 -1.05 0.52
N CYS A 90 -22.43 -1.48 1.52
CA CYS A 90 -22.85 -1.52 2.93
C CYS A 90 -23.14 -0.12 3.49
N ILE A 91 -22.29 0.88 3.20
CA ILE A 91 -22.50 2.27 3.61
C ILE A 91 -23.79 2.83 3.01
N PHE A 92 -24.06 2.55 1.73
CA PHE A 92 -25.30 2.94 1.07
C PHE A 92 -26.54 2.31 1.75
N ALA A 93 -26.44 1.04 2.14
CA ALA A 93 -27.49 0.30 2.85
C ALA A 93 -27.58 0.65 4.36
N ARG A 94 -26.68 1.49 4.89
CA ARG A 94 -26.54 1.82 6.32
C ARG A 94 -26.28 0.60 7.21
N ASP A 95 -25.62 -0.42 6.68
CA ASP A 95 -25.19 -1.60 7.43
C ASP A 95 -23.75 -1.44 7.91
N ALA A 96 -23.58 -0.94 9.13
CA ALA A 96 -22.27 -0.81 9.75
C ALA A 96 -21.62 -2.16 10.10
N GLY A 97 -22.41 -3.21 10.34
CA GLY A 97 -21.92 -4.53 10.71
C GLY A 97 -21.20 -5.23 9.55
N GLY A 98 -21.74 -5.09 8.33
CA GLY A 98 -21.13 -5.64 7.12
C GLY A 98 -19.74 -5.11 6.83
N VAL A 99 -19.45 -3.84 7.16
CA VAL A 99 -18.15 -3.19 6.89
C VAL A 99 -17.01 -3.89 7.62
N THR A 100 -17.17 -4.19 8.92
CA THR A 100 -16.14 -4.87 9.71
C THR A 100 -15.89 -6.29 9.20
N GLY A 101 -16.94 -7.02 8.83
CA GLY A 101 -16.82 -8.37 8.26
C GLY A 101 -16.03 -8.37 6.95
N ILE A 102 -16.33 -7.45 6.04
CA ILE A 102 -15.61 -7.29 4.77
C ILE A 102 -14.13 -6.98 5.04
N MET A 103 -13.83 -6.06 5.96
CA MET A 103 -12.46 -5.72 6.30
C MET A 103 -11.67 -6.91 6.82
N LEU A 104 -12.22 -7.68 7.77
CA LEU A 104 -11.54 -8.85 8.32
C LEU A 104 -11.27 -9.93 7.26
N VAL A 105 -12.25 -10.20 6.38
CA VAL A 105 -12.10 -11.17 5.30
C VAL A 105 -11.07 -10.70 4.27
N ALA A 106 -11.10 -9.41 3.89
CA ALA A 106 -10.13 -8.84 2.96
C ALA A 106 -8.70 -8.93 3.51
N LEU A 107 -8.50 -8.61 4.79
CA LEU A 107 -7.21 -8.72 5.48
C LEU A 107 -6.73 -10.18 5.54
N ALA A 108 -7.60 -11.12 5.90
CA ALA A 108 -7.28 -12.54 5.97
C ALA A 108 -6.88 -13.12 4.61
N ILE A 109 -7.67 -12.86 3.55
CA ILE A 109 -7.39 -13.33 2.19
C ILE A 109 -6.11 -12.67 1.67
N GLY A 110 -5.96 -11.36 1.85
CA GLY A 110 -4.76 -10.64 1.42
C GLY A 110 -3.50 -11.12 2.13
N GLY A 111 -3.61 -11.41 3.43
CA GLY A 111 -2.51 -11.96 4.22
C GLY A 111 -2.13 -13.35 3.74
N ALA A 112 -3.10 -14.24 3.51
CA ALA A 112 -2.85 -15.58 3.01
C ALA A 112 -2.17 -15.58 1.62
N ILE A 113 -2.66 -14.74 0.70
CA ILE A 113 -2.07 -14.59 -0.63
C ILE A 113 -0.65 -14.03 -0.54
N ALA A 114 -0.45 -12.99 0.29
CA ALA A 114 0.86 -12.39 0.47
C ALA A 114 1.88 -13.37 1.08
N LEU A 115 1.47 -14.14 2.09
CA LEU A 115 2.31 -15.19 2.68
C LEU A 115 2.66 -16.27 1.67
N ALA A 116 1.70 -16.71 0.84
CA ALA A 116 1.97 -17.68 -0.22
C ALA A 116 2.95 -17.15 -1.26
N ILE A 117 2.76 -15.90 -1.72
CA ILE A 117 3.69 -15.24 -2.66
C ILE A 117 5.07 -15.11 -2.04
N GLY A 118 5.18 -14.64 -0.80
CA GLY A 118 6.47 -14.47 -0.13
C GLY A 118 7.20 -15.80 0.09
N ALA A 119 6.49 -16.86 0.49
CA ALA A 119 7.06 -18.19 0.64
C ALA A 119 7.66 -18.73 -0.67
N VAL A 120 7.01 -18.48 -1.81
CA VAL A 120 7.54 -18.88 -3.12
C VAL A 120 8.69 -17.96 -3.53
N VAL A 121 8.48 -16.66 -3.55
CA VAL A 121 9.46 -15.70 -4.08
C VAL A 121 10.71 -15.63 -3.21
N PHE A 122 10.57 -15.42 -1.91
CA PHE A 122 11.72 -15.28 -1.01
C PHE A 122 12.22 -16.62 -0.48
N GLY A 123 11.31 -17.56 -0.21
CA GLY A 123 11.66 -18.87 0.34
C GLY A 123 12.25 -19.85 -0.67
N THR A 124 11.83 -19.80 -1.94
CA THR A 124 12.35 -20.72 -2.97
C THR A 124 13.19 -20.05 -4.06
N LEU A 125 12.77 -18.89 -4.57
CA LEU A 125 13.43 -18.25 -5.72
C LEU A 125 14.55 -17.28 -5.31
N GLY A 126 14.45 -16.70 -4.11
CA GLY A 126 15.34 -15.62 -3.66
C GLY A 126 16.73 -16.08 -3.21
N GLY A 127 16.94 -17.38 -2.99
CA GLY A 127 18.22 -17.91 -2.51
C GLY A 127 18.65 -17.37 -1.13
N LEU A 128 17.69 -16.85 -0.35
CA LEU A 128 17.95 -16.23 0.95
C LEU A 128 18.09 -17.29 2.06
N PRO A 129 18.88 -17.03 3.11
CA PRO A 129 18.80 -17.79 4.34
C PRO A 129 17.35 -17.84 4.86
N SER A 130 16.95 -18.96 5.47
CA SER A 130 15.56 -19.18 5.91
C SER A 130 15.02 -18.08 6.82
N GLY A 131 15.87 -17.51 7.69
CA GLY A 131 15.52 -16.38 8.53
C GLY A 131 15.21 -15.11 7.74
N GLU A 132 16.06 -14.74 6.77
CA GLU A 132 15.86 -13.58 5.91
C GLU A 132 14.65 -13.76 4.99
N ALA A 133 14.45 -14.96 4.44
CA ALA A 133 13.29 -15.29 3.63
C ALA A 133 11.97 -15.17 4.42
N ALA A 134 11.95 -15.62 5.68
CA ALA A 134 10.80 -15.47 6.56
C ALA A 134 10.53 -13.99 6.86
N LEU A 135 11.56 -13.21 7.19
CA LEU A 135 11.41 -11.76 7.42
C LEU A 135 10.91 -11.03 6.17
N ALA A 136 11.46 -11.33 5.00
CA ALA A 136 11.03 -10.77 3.72
C ALA A 136 9.55 -11.07 3.42
N THR A 137 9.12 -12.32 3.70
CA THR A 137 7.73 -12.76 3.56
C THR A 137 6.81 -12.01 4.51
N LEU A 138 7.23 -11.82 5.77
CA LEU A 138 6.46 -11.06 6.76
C LEU A 138 6.35 -9.58 6.38
N ILE A 139 7.41 -8.97 5.84
CA ILE A 139 7.39 -7.59 5.34
C ILE A 139 6.38 -7.47 4.19
N LEU A 140 6.42 -8.39 3.22
CA LEU A 140 5.46 -8.40 2.11
C LEU A 140 4.02 -8.50 2.63
N ALA A 141 3.75 -9.45 3.52
CA ALA A 141 2.42 -9.61 4.14
C ALA A 141 1.97 -8.34 4.87
N TRP A 142 2.84 -7.74 5.68
CA TRP A 142 2.57 -6.49 6.38
C TRP A 142 2.20 -5.36 5.44
N LEU A 143 3.00 -5.14 4.38
CA LEU A 143 2.73 -4.11 3.38
C LEU A 143 1.39 -4.35 2.67
N THR A 144 1.06 -5.61 2.34
CA THR A 144 -0.24 -5.97 1.75
C THR A 144 -1.40 -5.60 2.68
N GLN A 145 -1.26 -5.82 4.00
CA GLN A 145 -2.28 -5.41 4.95
C GLN A 145 -2.48 -3.89 4.98
N VAL A 146 -1.40 -3.12 4.92
CA VAL A 146 -1.47 -1.64 4.90
C VAL A 146 -2.25 -1.16 3.67
N TRP A 147 -1.97 -1.73 2.49
CA TRP A 147 -2.68 -1.39 1.26
C TRP A 147 -4.19 -1.68 1.32
N ILE A 148 -4.58 -2.75 2.02
CA ILE A 148 -5.99 -3.15 2.16
C ILE A 148 -6.68 -2.32 3.24
N ALA A 149 -6.04 -2.11 4.39
CA ALA A 149 -6.64 -1.45 5.55
C ALA A 149 -6.82 0.06 5.33
N ALA A 150 -5.84 0.75 4.74
CA ALA A 150 -5.85 2.20 4.60
C ALA A 150 -7.13 2.78 3.94
N PRO A 151 -7.62 2.26 2.80
CA PRO A 151 -8.86 2.77 2.21
C PRO A 151 -10.12 2.36 2.98
N LEU A 152 -10.09 1.26 3.74
CA LEU A 152 -11.27 0.76 4.49
C LEU A 152 -11.44 1.45 5.84
N LEU A 153 -10.36 1.84 6.51
CA LEU A 153 -10.39 2.58 7.78
C LEU A 153 -10.82 4.04 7.63
N THR A 154 -10.81 4.56 6.39
CA THR A 154 -11.19 5.94 6.05
C THR A 154 -12.50 6.02 5.26
N ALA A 155 -13.20 4.89 5.14
CA ALA A 155 -14.53 4.78 4.52
C ALA A 155 -15.63 5.10 5.52
#